data_AF-F0WKH9-F1
#
_entry.id   AF-F0WKH9-F1
#
_cell.length_a   1.000
_cell.length_b   1.000
_cell.length_c   1.000
_cell.angle_alpha   90.00
_cell.angle_beta   90.00
_cell.angle_gamma   90.00
#
_symmetry.space_group_name_H-M   'P 1'
#
loop_
_entity.id
_entity.type
_entity.pdbx_description
1 polymer ?
#
loop_
_entity_poly.entity_id
_entity_poly.type
_entity_poly.pdbx_seq_one_letter_code
_entity_poly.pdbx_strand_id
1 'polypeptide(L)'
;MKHDPEGIVALVNLSSPTNGQESQQFLCGLGWMRTSIPVYNSIVATLVEAMERAYKLAGGRKGYQVKRLNIDAIGWTEKEEDCLARAKQALSKSVELSHLDISKQLCVFTDASDRHWGAVITQVPKHDRTKSMDAQDHQP
;
A
#
# COMPACT_ATOMS: atom_id res chain seq x y z
N MET A 1 -0.17 15.07 -6.52
CA MET A 1 0.66 14.04 -7.16
C MET A 1 -0.25 13.04 -7.86
N LYS A 2 -0.24 13.08 -9.19
CA LYS A 2 -0.97 12.14 -10.03
C LYS A 2 -0.04 10.99 -10.40
N HIS A 3 -0.42 9.77 -10.07
CA HIS A 3 0.31 8.58 -10.50
C HIS A 3 0.03 8.29 -11.98
N ASP A 4 1.00 7.68 -12.64
CA ASP A 4 0.85 7.27 -14.04
C ASP A 4 -0.25 6.18 -14.16
N PRO A 5 -1.32 6.43 -14.93
CA PRO A 5 -2.41 5.46 -15.10
C PRO A 5 -1.94 4.14 -15.71
N GLU A 6 -0.96 4.17 -16.61
CA GLU A 6 -0.43 2.95 -17.24
C GLU A 6 0.31 2.09 -16.21
N GLY A 7 1.11 2.71 -15.33
CA GLY A 7 1.74 2.05 -14.19
C GLY A 7 0.74 1.38 -13.23
N ILE A 8 -0.40 2.03 -12.94
CA ILE A 8 -1.46 1.43 -12.11
C ILE A 8 -2.06 0.21 -12.81
N VAL A 9 -2.42 0.34 -14.09
CA VAL A 9 -2.99 -0.74 -14.89
C VAL A 9 -2.02 -1.93 -14.96
N ALA A 10 -0.73 -1.67 -15.18
CA ALA A 10 0.30 -2.70 -15.19
C ALA A 10 0.36 -3.46 -13.86
N LEU A 11 0.37 -2.75 -12.72
CA LEU A 11 0.39 -3.38 -11.39
C LEU A 11 -0.87 -4.20 -11.09
N VAL A 12 -2.05 -3.71 -11.48
CA VAL A 12 -3.33 -4.43 -11.31
C VAL A 12 -3.34 -5.74 -12.11
N ASN A 13 -2.78 -5.70 -13.33
CA ASN A 13 -2.78 -6.83 -14.26
C ASN A 13 -1.63 -7.84 -14.05
N LEU A 14 -0.73 -7.61 -13.10
CA LEU A 14 0.33 -8.58 -12.79
C LEU A 14 -0.28 -9.93 -12.40
N SER A 15 0.24 -11.02 -12.95
CA SER A 15 -0.14 -12.36 -12.53
C SER A 15 0.27 -12.62 -11.08
N SER A 16 -0.34 -13.62 -10.46
CA SER A 16 0.07 -14.09 -9.13
C SER A 16 1.51 -14.60 -9.19
N PRO A 17 2.33 -14.34 -8.16
CA PRO A 17 3.74 -14.66 -8.19
C PRO A 17 3.97 -16.17 -8.13
N THR A 18 4.95 -16.65 -8.87
CA THR A 18 5.35 -18.07 -8.92
C THR A 18 6.57 -18.36 -8.04
N ASN A 19 7.27 -17.32 -7.61
CA ASN A 19 8.46 -17.42 -6.77
C ASN A 19 8.63 -16.21 -5.84
N GLY A 20 9.56 -16.33 -4.90
CA GLY A 20 9.82 -15.29 -3.90
C GLY A 20 10.28 -13.94 -4.48
N GLN A 21 10.94 -13.92 -5.64
CA GLN A 21 11.36 -12.67 -6.29
C GLN A 21 10.17 -11.93 -6.91
N GLU A 22 9.25 -12.63 -7.56
CA GLU A 22 8.02 -12.03 -8.11
C GLU A 22 7.13 -11.47 -7.00
N SER A 23 6.99 -12.20 -5.88
CA SER A 23 6.30 -11.70 -4.69
C SER A 23 6.96 -10.44 -4.12
N GLN A 24 8.31 -10.43 -4.05
CA GLN A 24 9.06 -9.25 -3.64
C GLN A 24 8.82 -8.06 -4.58
N GLN A 25 8.85 -8.28 -5.89
CA GLN A 25 8.61 -7.25 -6.89
C GLN A 25 7.21 -6.65 -6.75
N PHE A 26 6.21 -7.49 -6.53
CA PHE A 26 4.83 -7.03 -6.33
C PHE A 26 4.71 -6.12 -5.11
N LEU A 27 5.25 -6.53 -3.95
CA LEU A 27 5.24 -5.71 -2.73
C LEU A 27 6.03 -4.41 -2.88
N CYS A 28 7.16 -4.43 -3.60
CA CYS A 28 7.91 -3.21 -3.93
C CYS A 28 7.07 -2.27 -4.80
N GLY A 29 6.40 -2.79 -5.83
CA GLY A 29 5.50 -2.02 -6.69
C GLY A 29 4.35 -1.39 -5.91
N LEU A 30 3.70 -2.17 -5.04
CA LEU A 30 2.69 -1.65 -4.11
C LEU A 30 3.23 -0.57 -3.18
N GLY A 31 4.48 -0.71 -2.73
CA GLY A 31 5.15 0.25 -1.87
C GLY A 31 5.24 1.64 -2.50
N TRP A 32 5.38 1.72 -3.83
CA TRP A 32 5.38 2.99 -4.56
C TRP A 32 4.05 3.75 -4.46
N MET A 33 2.93 3.02 -4.35
CA MET A 33 1.58 3.56 -4.26
C MET A 33 1.09 3.74 -2.81
N ARG A 34 1.93 3.46 -1.81
CA ARG A 34 1.55 3.37 -0.39
C ARG A 34 0.78 4.60 0.11
N THR A 35 1.20 5.81 -0.26
CA THR A 35 0.60 7.06 0.21
C THR A 35 -0.78 7.33 -0.39
N SER A 36 -1.07 6.75 -1.55
CA SER A 36 -2.36 6.87 -2.24
C SER A 36 -3.34 5.75 -1.90
N ILE A 37 -2.94 4.79 -1.08
CA ILE A 37 -3.77 3.67 -0.63
C ILE A 37 -4.10 3.87 0.86
N PRO A 38 -5.35 4.22 1.20
CA PRO A 38 -5.79 4.25 2.59
C PRO A 38 -5.57 2.89 3.27
N VAL A 39 -5.19 2.92 4.55
CA VAL A 39 -4.97 1.73 5.39
C VAL A 39 -4.02 0.67 4.79
N TYR A 40 -3.09 1.09 3.93
CA TYR A 40 -2.15 0.22 3.20
C TYR A 40 -1.55 -0.90 4.04
N ASN A 41 -1.03 -0.59 5.24
CA ASN A 41 -0.33 -1.56 6.08
C ASN A 41 -1.21 -2.76 6.44
N SER A 42 -2.51 -2.52 6.68
CA SER A 42 -3.48 -3.58 6.97
C SER A 42 -3.82 -4.42 5.73
N ILE A 43 -3.81 -3.80 4.54
CA ILE A 43 -4.13 -4.46 3.28
C ILE A 43 -3.02 -5.43 2.89
N VAL A 44 -1.75 -5.08 3.10
CA VAL A 44 -0.61 -5.89 2.65
C VAL A 44 0.00 -6.79 3.73
N ALA A 45 -0.54 -6.79 4.95
CA ALA A 45 0.06 -7.48 6.11
C ALA A 45 0.39 -8.95 5.82
N THR A 46 -0.56 -9.72 5.28
CA THR A 46 -0.37 -11.15 4.96
C THR A 46 0.74 -11.36 3.91
N LEU A 47 0.83 -10.49 2.90
CA LEU A 47 1.89 -10.54 1.90
C LEU A 47 3.26 -10.25 2.51
N VAL A 48 3.33 -9.26 3.42
CA VAL A 48 4.57 -8.92 4.13
C VAL A 48 5.03 -10.08 5.01
N GLU A 49 4.11 -10.73 5.72
CA GLU A 49 4.40 -11.93 6.51
C GLU A 49 4.93 -13.08 5.64
N ALA A 50 4.35 -13.29 4.45
CA ALA A 50 4.85 -14.26 3.48
C ALA A 50 6.28 -13.94 3.01
N MET A 51 6.59 -12.67 2.78
CA MET A 51 7.95 -12.26 2.44
C MET A 51 8.94 -12.41 3.59
N GLU A 52 8.54 -12.16 4.84
CA GLU A 52 9.42 -12.42 5.99
C GLU A 52 9.71 -13.92 6.14
N ARG A 53 8.75 -14.81 5.83
CA ARG A 53 9.02 -16.26 5.73
C ARG A 53 10.02 -16.55 4.62
N ALA A 54 9.84 -15.96 3.44
CA ALA A 54 10.76 -16.11 2.31
C ALA A 54 12.20 -15.68 2.67
N TYR A 55 12.37 -14.54 3.34
CA TYR A 55 13.68 -14.05 3.74
C TYR A 55 14.39 -14.96 4.75
N LYS A 56 13.64 -15.53 5.70
CA LYS A 56 14.17 -16.51 6.65
C LYS A 56 14.65 -17.78 5.94
N LEU A 57 13.86 -18.31 5.01
CA LEU A 57 14.21 -19.50 4.22
C LEU A 57 15.38 -19.26 3.26
N ALA A 58 15.44 -18.06 2.66
CA ALA A 58 16.51 -17.69 1.74
C ALA A 58 17.85 -17.37 2.45
N GLY A 59 17.82 -17.09 3.75
CA GLY A 59 18.98 -16.59 4.50
C GLY A 59 19.39 -15.18 4.06
N GLY A 60 18.46 -14.40 3.51
CA GLY A 60 18.73 -13.03 3.04
C GLY A 60 17.61 -12.44 2.20
N ARG A 61 17.75 -11.14 1.89
CA ARG A 61 16.69 -10.33 1.26
C ARG A 61 16.94 -10.01 -0.22
N LYS A 62 18.10 -10.36 -0.77
CA LYS A 62 18.42 -10.02 -2.16
C LYS A 62 17.57 -10.86 -3.11
N GLY A 63 17.11 -10.26 -4.21
CA GLY A 63 16.20 -10.91 -5.16
C GLY A 63 16.68 -12.29 -5.63
N TYR A 64 17.96 -12.45 -5.94
CA TYR A 64 18.52 -13.74 -6.35
C TYR A 64 18.47 -14.82 -5.24
N GLN A 65 18.47 -14.42 -3.95
CA GLN A 65 18.38 -15.36 -2.83
C GLN A 65 16.96 -15.89 -2.67
N VAL A 66 15.94 -15.05 -2.87
CA VAL A 66 14.53 -15.44 -2.75
C VAL A 66 13.96 -16.04 -4.04
N LYS A 67 14.54 -15.76 -5.21
CA LYS A 67 14.13 -16.31 -6.50
C LYS A 67 14.07 -17.84 -6.52
N ARG A 68 14.99 -18.49 -5.81
CA ARG A 68 15.08 -19.97 -5.74
C ARG A 68 13.94 -20.62 -4.95
N LEU A 69 13.14 -19.83 -4.22
CA LEU A 69 12.02 -20.31 -3.46
C LEU A 69 10.76 -20.29 -4.33
N ASN A 70 10.16 -21.47 -4.54
CA ASN A 70 8.82 -21.57 -5.10
C ASN A 70 7.83 -20.89 -4.15
N ILE A 71 6.75 -20.33 -4.69
CA ILE A 71 5.71 -19.65 -3.93
C ILE A 71 5.08 -20.55 -2.85
N ASP A 72 4.88 -21.84 -3.14
CA ASP A 72 4.37 -22.80 -2.16
C ASP A 72 5.32 -22.95 -0.96
N ALA A 73 6.64 -22.89 -1.21
CA ALA A 73 7.66 -23.05 -0.19
C ALA A 73 7.69 -21.88 0.81
N ILE A 74 7.16 -20.70 0.44
CA ILE A 74 7.03 -19.56 1.34
C ILE A 74 5.69 -19.55 2.10
N GLY A 75 4.89 -20.61 1.94
CA GLY A 75 3.57 -20.76 2.54
C GLY A 75 2.56 -19.81 1.91
N TRP A 76 2.57 -19.70 0.59
CA TRP A 76 1.53 -19.00 -0.15
C TRP A 76 0.30 -19.89 -0.27
N THR A 77 -0.84 -19.35 0.13
CA THR A 77 -2.11 -20.06 0.14
C THR A 77 -3.19 -19.15 -0.43
N GLU A 78 -4.44 -19.62 -0.40
CA GLU A 78 -5.61 -18.81 -0.72
C GLU A 78 -5.65 -17.49 0.07
N LYS A 79 -5.11 -17.45 1.30
CA LYS A 79 -5.06 -16.22 2.11
C LYS A 79 -4.17 -15.15 1.48
N GLU A 80 -3.00 -15.53 0.99
CA GLU A 80 -2.09 -14.62 0.28
C GLU A 80 -2.69 -14.19 -1.06
N GLU A 81 -3.39 -15.09 -1.76
CA GLU A 81 -4.09 -14.79 -3.00
C GLU A 81 -5.23 -13.78 -2.79
N ASP A 82 -6.04 -13.95 -1.75
CA ASP A 82 -7.07 -12.99 -1.35
C ASP A 82 -6.47 -11.64 -0.95
N CYS A 83 -5.33 -11.66 -0.26
CA CYS A 83 -4.60 -10.47 0.10
C CYS A 83 -4.08 -9.72 -1.14
N LEU A 84 -3.58 -10.47 -2.13
CA LEU A 84 -3.13 -9.96 -3.42
C LEU A 84 -4.29 -9.30 -4.18
N ALA A 85 -5.43 -9.98 -4.26
CA ALA A 85 -6.64 -9.47 -4.90
C ALA A 85 -7.15 -8.18 -4.24
N ARG A 86 -7.19 -8.13 -2.90
CA ARG A 86 -7.55 -6.92 -2.15
C ARG A 86 -6.58 -5.78 -2.39
N ALA A 87 -5.28 -6.04 -2.46
CA ALA A 87 -4.27 -5.02 -2.75
C ALA A 87 -4.42 -4.47 -4.19
N LYS A 88 -4.70 -5.32 -5.17
CA LYS A 88 -5.01 -4.91 -6.55
C LYS A 88 -6.29 -4.08 -6.63
N GLN A 89 -7.32 -4.46 -5.88
CA GLN A 89 -8.54 -3.67 -5.79
C GLN A 89 -8.27 -2.29 -5.16
N ALA A 90 -7.42 -2.22 -4.14
CA ALA A 90 -7.04 -0.96 -3.51
C ALA A 90 -6.27 -0.03 -4.46
N LEU A 91 -5.39 -0.59 -5.31
CA LEU A 91 -4.72 0.15 -6.39
C LEU A 91 -5.73 0.80 -7.35
N SER A 92 -6.78 0.06 -7.76
CA SER A 92 -7.80 0.60 -8.66
C SER A 92 -8.62 1.76 -8.06
N LYS A 93 -8.59 1.89 -6.72
CA LYS A 93 -9.29 2.93 -5.95
C LYS A 93 -8.31 3.92 -5.33
N SER A 94 -7.08 4.00 -5.83
CA SER A 94 -6.06 4.89 -5.28
C SER A 94 -6.50 6.35 -5.34
N VAL A 95 -6.28 7.08 -4.26
CA VAL A 95 -6.66 8.49 -4.14
C VAL A 95 -5.66 9.37 -4.87
N GLU A 96 -6.17 10.32 -5.67
CA GLU A 96 -5.36 11.40 -6.23
C GLU A 96 -5.01 12.39 -5.11
N LEU A 97 -3.71 12.55 -4.85
CA LEU A 97 -3.23 13.45 -3.80
C LEU A 97 -3.08 14.86 -4.36
N SER A 98 -3.41 15.87 -3.57
CA SER A 98 -3.24 17.27 -3.93
C SER A 98 -1.78 17.70 -3.73
N HIS A 99 -1.39 18.80 -4.37
CA HIS A 99 -0.12 19.43 -4.06
C HIS A 99 -0.24 20.23 -2.77
N LEU A 100 0.82 20.24 -1.95
CA LEU A 100 0.86 21.05 -0.74
C LEU A 100 0.67 22.53 -1.10
N ASP A 101 -0.32 23.16 -0.48
CA ASP A 101 -0.61 24.58 -0.57
C ASP A 101 -0.26 25.24 0.77
N ILE A 102 0.80 26.03 0.77
CA ILE A 102 1.30 26.73 1.97
C ILE A 102 0.30 27.76 2.53
N SER A 103 -0.70 28.15 1.75
CA SER A 103 -1.77 29.05 2.19
C SER A 103 -2.84 28.33 3.01
N LYS A 104 -2.93 26.99 2.89
CA LYS A 104 -3.87 26.13 3.61
C LYS A 104 -3.29 25.63 4.93
N GLN A 105 -4.15 25.10 5.77
CA GLN A 105 -3.76 24.46 7.03
C GLN A 105 -3.73 22.95 6.84
N LEU A 106 -2.66 22.30 7.31
CA LEU A 106 -2.60 20.85 7.36
C LEU A 106 -3.42 20.30 8.53
N CYS A 107 -4.17 19.24 8.28
CA CYS A 107 -4.88 18.45 9.28
C CYS A 107 -4.33 17.01 9.24
N VAL A 108 -3.93 16.50 10.41
CA VAL A 108 -3.40 15.14 10.56
C VAL A 108 -4.40 14.32 11.35
N PHE A 109 -4.87 13.23 10.75
CA PHE A 109 -5.76 12.26 11.36
C PHE A 109 -4.99 10.96 11.55
N THR A 110 -5.03 10.40 12.76
CA THR A 110 -4.32 9.17 13.08
C THR A 110 -5.27 8.17 13.70
N ASP A 111 -5.12 6.92 13.33
CA ASP A 111 -5.81 5.80 13.95
C ASP A 111 -4.83 4.65 14.17
N ALA A 112 -5.01 3.91 15.27
CA ALA A 112 -4.12 2.83 15.67
C ALA A 112 -4.87 1.71 16.39
N SER A 113 -4.37 0.50 16.17
CA SER A 113 -4.78 -0.75 16.80
C SER A 113 -3.53 -1.51 17.25
N ASP A 114 -3.71 -2.60 17.99
CA ASP A 114 -2.60 -3.45 18.45
C ASP A 114 -1.72 -3.99 17.30
N ARG A 115 -2.27 -4.10 16.09
CA ARG A 115 -1.57 -4.70 14.94
C ARG A 115 -1.13 -3.67 13.90
N HIS A 116 -1.82 -2.55 13.78
CA HIS A 116 -1.59 -1.59 12.70
C HIS A 116 -1.88 -0.16 13.14
N TRP A 117 -1.18 0.78 12.52
CA TRP A 117 -1.48 2.20 12.60
C TRP A 117 -1.58 2.79 11.18
N GLY A 118 -2.33 3.88 11.08
CA GLY A 118 -2.51 4.65 9.85
C GLY A 118 -2.61 6.13 10.14
N ALA A 119 -2.29 6.92 9.14
CA ALA A 119 -2.50 8.35 9.18
C ALA A 119 -2.99 8.85 7.83
N VAL A 120 -3.84 9.86 7.86
CA VAL A 120 -4.25 10.63 6.69
C VAL A 120 -3.88 12.09 6.96
N ILE A 121 -3.16 12.69 6.02
CA ILE A 121 -2.86 14.12 6.04
C ILE A 121 -3.72 14.75 4.96
N THR A 122 -4.40 15.83 5.32
CA THR A 122 -5.17 16.65 4.38
C THR A 122 -4.82 18.12 4.60
N GLN A 123 -5.28 18.97 3.69
CA GLN A 123 -5.19 20.42 3.82
C GLN A 123 -6.57 21.05 3.63
N VAL A 124 -6.87 22.07 4.43
CA VAL A 124 -8.14 22.81 4.40
C VAL A 124 -7.89 24.31 4.25
N PRO A 125 -8.76 25.05 3.55
CA PRO A 125 -8.72 26.51 3.56
C PRO A 125 -8.82 27.06 4.99
N LYS A 126 -8.02 28.08 5.34
CA LYS A 126 -8.00 28.63 6.71
C LYS A 126 -9.35 29.14 7.20
N HIS A 127 -10.22 29.56 6.28
CA HIS A 127 -11.57 30.04 6.61
C HIS A 127 -12.54 28.91 7.00
N ASP A 128 -12.22 27.66 6.68
CA ASP A 128 -13.05 26.49 7.03
C ASP A 128 -12.86 26.04 8.48
N ARG A 129 -11.92 26.63 9.21
CA ARG A 129 -11.57 26.22 10.58
C ARG A 129 -12.73 26.26 11.57
N THR A 130 -13.71 27.14 11.36
CA THR A 130 -14.89 27.27 12.23
C THR A 130 -16.01 26.31 11.87
N LYS A 131 -15.93 25.64 10.72
CA LYS A 131 -16.89 24.62 10.31
C LYS A 131 -16.67 23.33 11.12
N SER A 132 -17.73 22.56 11.30
CA SER A 132 -17.63 21.17 11.76
C SER A 132 -16.74 20.36 10.81
N MET A 133 -16.08 19.33 11.34
CA MET A 133 -15.10 18.52 10.58
C MET A 133 -15.65 18.04 9.24
N ASP A 134 -16.88 17.51 9.23
CA ASP A 134 -17.53 16.94 8.04
C ASP A 134 -17.88 18.00 6.98
N ALA A 135 -17.82 19.28 7.34
CA ALA A 135 -18.12 20.42 6.46
C ALA A 135 -16.86 21.17 6.00
N GLN A 136 -15.66 20.73 6.40
CA GLN A 136 -14.39 21.31 5.94
C GLN A 136 -14.03 20.73 4.57
N ASP A 137 -13.58 21.58 3.64
CA ASP A 137 -13.11 21.15 2.32
C ASP A 137 -11.71 20.51 2.41
N HIS A 138 -11.67 19.24 2.79
CA HIS A 138 -10.44 18.46 2.93
C HIS A 138 -9.88 18.03 1.58
N GLN A 139 -8.64 18.42 1.34
CA GLN A 139 -7.89 17.98 0.17
C GLN A 139 -6.74 17.08 0.63
N PRO A 140 -6.70 15.80 0.23
CA PRO A 140 -5.63 14.87 0.61
C PRO A 140 -4.29 15.26 -0.04
#